data_AF-A0A1F4U3Y9-F1
#
_entry.id   AF-A0A1F4U3Y9-F1
#
_cell.length_a   1.000
_cell.length_b   1.000
_cell.length_c   1.000
_cell.angle_alpha   90.00
_cell.angle_beta   90.00
_cell.angle_gamma   90.00
#
_symmetry.space_group_name_H-M   'P 1'
#
loop_
_entity.id
_entity.type
_entity.pdbx_description
1 polymer ?
#
loop_
_entity_poly.entity_id
_entity_poly.type
_entity_poly.pdbx_seq_one_letter_code
_entity_poly.pdbx_strand_id
1 'polypeptide(L)'
;MSRLEQTHKINCQNLICKIFSNKEIEKDHFEEVIQIIEATLSGLPEKYQIVIKLRYGLDGKGAQTLQQIGNVLGITRERVRQLENKALRRLKHPSKTRQFQQYFA
;
A
#
# COMPACT_ATOMS: atom_id res chain seq x y z
N MET A 1 -0.45 15.07 17.32
CA MET A 1 -0.79 13.91 16.46
C MET A 1 -0.95 12.70 17.35
N SER A 2 -2.07 11.99 17.21
CA SER A 2 -2.34 10.80 18.02
C SER A 2 -1.41 9.65 17.63
N ARG A 3 -1.17 8.70 18.53
CA ARG A 3 -0.37 7.48 18.26
C ARG A 3 -0.93 6.65 17.09
N LEU A 4 -2.23 6.75 16.84
CA LEU A 4 -2.93 6.11 15.71
C LEU A 4 -2.57 6.77 14.37
N GLU A 5 -2.57 8.11 14.30
CA GLU A 5 -2.16 8.86 13.10
C GLU A 5 -0.70 8.60 12.72
N GLN A 6 0.18 8.50 13.73
CA GLN A 6 1.60 8.21 13.53
C GLN A 6 1.80 6.81 12.90
N THR A 7 1.03 5.82 13.34
CA THR A 7 1.12 4.43 12.89
C THR A 7 0.57 4.27 11.47
N HIS A 8 -0.47 5.01 11.10
CA HIS A 8 -1.02 5.07 9.75
C HIS A 8 0.03 5.61 8.76
N LYS A 9 0.71 6.71 9.14
CA LYS A 9 1.74 7.35 8.32
C LYS A 9 2.92 6.41 8.02
N ILE A 10 3.42 5.70 9.04
CA ILE A 10 4.54 4.75 8.93
C ILE A 10 4.24 3.60 7.96
N ASN A 11 3.04 3.03 8.02
CA ASN A 11 2.72 1.84 7.22
C ASN A 11 2.48 2.16 5.73
N CYS A 12 1.92 3.32 5.45
CA CYS A 12 1.85 3.85 4.08
C CYS A 12 3.24 4.12 3.51
N GLN A 13 4.14 4.68 4.32
CA GLN A 13 5.52 4.93 3.94
C GLN A 13 6.26 3.62 3.59
N ASN A 14 5.98 2.53 4.30
CA ASN A 14 6.49 1.19 3.95
C ASN A 14 5.98 0.70 2.58
N LEU A 15 4.74 1.00 2.19
CA LEU A 15 4.21 0.66 0.87
C LEU A 15 4.93 1.45 -0.23
N ILE A 16 5.08 2.75 -0.01
CA ILE A 16 5.75 3.67 -0.92
C ILE A 16 7.19 3.23 -1.15
N CYS A 17 7.96 3.01 -0.08
CA CYS A 17 9.35 2.56 -0.19
C CYS A 17 9.45 1.25 -0.97
N LYS A 18 8.50 0.33 -0.79
CA LYS A 18 8.45 -0.91 -1.57
C LYS A 18 8.17 -0.68 -3.04
N ILE A 19 7.36 0.30 -3.44
CA ILE A 19 7.02 0.58 -4.84
C ILE A 19 8.12 1.39 -5.53
N PHE A 20 8.72 2.37 -4.85
CA PHE A 20 9.58 3.41 -5.45
C PHE A 20 11.06 3.34 -5.05
N SER A 21 11.53 2.22 -4.47
CA SER A 21 12.95 1.98 -4.18
C SER A 21 13.60 3.03 -3.26
N ASN A 22 13.01 3.24 -2.07
CA ASN A 22 13.55 4.08 -0.99
C ASN A 22 13.71 5.58 -1.30
N LYS A 23 12.74 6.19 -1.98
CA LYS A 23 12.60 7.65 -1.94
C LYS A 23 11.79 8.07 -0.71
N GLU A 24 12.36 8.97 0.10
CA GLU A 24 11.61 9.61 1.19
C GLU A 24 10.57 10.55 0.58
N ILE A 25 9.34 10.52 1.12
CA ILE A 25 8.31 11.50 0.79
C ILE A 25 8.48 12.66 1.77
N GLU A 26 8.64 13.86 1.24
CA GLU A 26 8.50 15.07 2.03
C GLU A 26 7.10 15.12 2.67
N LYS A 27 7.03 15.47 3.95
CA LYS A 27 5.81 15.34 4.77
C LYS A 27 4.58 16.02 4.17
N ASP A 28 4.80 17.01 3.32
CA ASP A 28 3.78 17.89 2.73
C ASP A 28 3.03 17.22 1.57
N HIS A 29 3.63 16.24 0.90
CA HIS A 29 3.00 15.52 -0.23
C HIS A 29 2.34 14.20 0.18
N PHE A 30 2.34 13.86 1.47
CA PHE A 30 1.89 12.54 1.93
C PHE A 30 0.43 12.24 1.55
N GLU A 31 -0.49 13.19 1.72
CA GLU A 31 -1.91 13.03 1.38
C GLU A 31 -2.14 12.86 -0.13
N GLU A 32 -1.42 13.65 -0.94
CA GLU A 32 -1.49 13.56 -2.40
C GLU A 32 -1.01 12.19 -2.90
N VAL A 33 0.10 11.70 -2.34
CA VAL A 33 0.62 10.37 -2.68
C VAL A 33 -0.37 9.27 -2.30
N ILE A 34 -1.05 9.38 -1.16
CA ILE A 34 -2.08 8.42 -0.75
C ILE A 34 -3.23 8.38 -1.74
N GLN A 35 -3.75 9.54 -2.16
CA GLN A 35 -4.83 9.60 -3.15
C GLN A 35 -4.44 8.93 -4.47
N ILE A 36 -3.20 9.10 -4.92
CA ILE A 36 -2.72 8.47 -6.16
C ILE A 36 -2.55 6.96 -5.97
N ILE A 37 -2.11 6.51 -4.79
CA ILE A 37 -2.05 5.08 -4.46
C ILE A 37 -3.46 4.50 -4.51
N GLU A 38 -4.45 5.14 -3.91
CA GLU A 38 -5.84 4.69 -3.93
C GLU A 38 -6.42 4.66 -5.36
N ALA A 39 -6.19 5.70 -6.14
CA ALA A 39 -6.57 5.76 -7.55
C ALA A 39 -5.92 4.61 -8.35
N THR A 40 -4.64 4.32 -8.10
CA THR A 40 -3.93 3.23 -8.77
C THR A 40 -4.44 1.85 -8.32
N LEU A 41 -4.77 1.70 -7.04
CA LEU A 41 -5.36 0.49 -6.49
C LEU A 41 -6.74 0.22 -7.10
N SER A 42 -7.55 1.25 -7.36
CA SER A 42 -8.88 1.10 -7.96
C SER A 42 -8.87 0.30 -9.28
N GLY A 43 -7.76 0.34 -10.04
CA GLY A 43 -7.58 -0.40 -11.29
C GLY A 43 -7.11 -1.85 -11.12
N LEU A 44 -6.89 -2.32 -9.89
CA LEU A 44 -6.54 -3.72 -9.60
C LEU A 44 -7.80 -4.54 -9.30
N PRO A 45 -7.78 -5.86 -9.52
CA PRO A 45 -8.78 -6.77 -8.96
C PRO A 45 -9.02 -6.53 -7.47
N GLU A 46 -10.28 -6.54 -7.05
CA GLU A 46 -10.72 -6.26 -5.67
C GLU A 46 -9.92 -7.02 -4.61
N LYS A 47 -9.66 -8.31 -4.84
CA LYS A 47 -8.86 -9.15 -3.92
C LYS A 47 -7.43 -8.63 -3.71
N TYR A 48 -6.83 -7.98 -4.69
CA TYR A 48 -5.52 -7.34 -4.55
C TYR A 48 -5.63 -6.03 -3.78
N GLN A 49 -6.67 -5.25 -4.04
CA GLN A 49 -6.92 -3.99 -3.32
C GLN A 49 -7.06 -4.25 -1.83
N ILE A 50 -7.92 -5.22 -1.45
CA ILE A 50 -8.17 -5.56 -0.04
C ILE A 50 -6.88 -6.01 0.64
N VAL A 51 -6.10 -6.89 0.00
CA VAL A 51 -4.82 -7.36 0.57
C VAL A 51 -3.86 -6.19 0.79
N ILE A 52 -3.71 -5.27 -0.17
CA ILE A 52 -2.83 -4.10 0.01
C ILE A 52 -3.37 -3.14 1.08
N LYS A 53 -4.66 -2.83 1.07
CA LYS A 53 -5.26 -1.92 2.06
C LYS A 53 -5.06 -2.43 3.48
N LEU A 54 -5.39 -3.70 3.74
CA LEU A 54 -5.20 -4.31 5.05
C LEU A 54 -3.72 -4.44 5.43
N ARG A 55 -2.85 -4.78 4.46
CA ARG A 55 -1.42 -5.00 4.72
C ARG A 55 -0.68 -3.73 5.12
N TYR A 56 -1.04 -2.60 4.52
CA TYR A 56 -0.38 -1.32 4.73
C TYR A 56 -1.25 -0.34 5.52
N GLY A 57 -2.41 -0.79 6.02
CA GLY A 57 -3.29 -0.04 6.90
C GLY A 57 -4.01 1.13 6.22
N LEU A 58 -4.18 1.10 4.89
CA LEU A 58 -4.86 2.16 4.11
C LEU A 58 -6.37 2.23 4.39
N ASP A 59 -6.91 1.32 5.20
CA ASP A 59 -8.30 1.29 5.63
C ASP A 59 -8.52 2.02 6.97
N GLY A 60 -7.49 2.69 7.50
CA GLY A 60 -7.54 3.39 8.78
C GLY A 60 -7.50 2.47 10.01
N LYS A 61 -7.48 1.15 9.84
CA LYS A 61 -7.45 0.17 10.96
C LYS A 61 -6.05 -0.32 11.30
N GLY A 62 -5.03 0.22 10.61
CA GLY A 62 -3.63 -0.12 10.80
C GLY A 62 -3.19 -1.37 10.02
N ALA A 63 -1.88 -1.56 9.91
CA ALA A 63 -1.32 -2.67 9.14
C ALA A 63 -1.58 -4.03 9.79
N GLN A 64 -2.05 -4.97 8.99
CA GLN A 64 -2.28 -6.36 9.38
C GLN A 64 -1.18 -7.30 8.88
N THR A 65 -0.95 -8.38 9.61
CA THR A 65 -0.05 -9.47 9.20
C THR A 65 -0.69 -10.32 8.10
N LEU A 66 0.13 -11.00 7.30
CA LEU A 66 -0.36 -11.95 6.28
C LEU A 66 -1.27 -13.03 6.87
N GLN A 67 -1.03 -13.44 8.12
CA GLN A 67 -1.86 -14.41 8.82
C GLN A 67 -3.22 -13.83 9.19
N GLN A 68 -3.25 -12.61 9.77
CA GLN A 68 -4.51 -11.93 10.09
C GLN A 68 -5.36 -11.70 8.85
N ILE A 69 -4.75 -11.23 7.76
CA ILE A 69 -5.44 -11.04 6.47
C ILE A 69 -5.96 -12.36 5.92
N GLY A 70 -5.18 -13.45 6.05
CA GLY A 70 -5.60 -14.79 5.64
C GLY A 70 -6.84 -15.26 6.38
N ASN A 71 -6.87 -15.04 7.70
CA ASN A 71 -8.01 -15.36 8.54
C ASN A 71 -9.26 -14.53 8.15
N VAL A 72 -9.10 -13.23 7.88
CA VAL A 72 -10.20 -12.34 7.45
C VAL A 72 -10.77 -12.76 6.10
N LEU A 73 -9.91 -13.19 5.17
CA LEU A 73 -10.29 -13.55 3.80
C LEU A 73 -10.61 -15.04 3.61
N GLY A 74 -10.51 -15.86 4.66
CA GLY A 74 -10.70 -17.32 4.58
C GLY A 74 -9.70 -18.02 3.65
N ILE A 75 -8.47 -17.51 3.53
CA ILE A 75 -7.42 -18.06 2.67
C ILE A 75 -6.11 -18.27 3.44
N THR A 76 -5.25 -19.14 2.90
CA THR A 76 -3.96 -19.41 3.54
C THR A 76 -3.05 -18.18 3.52
N ARG A 77 -2.15 -18.09 4.51
CA ARG A 77 -1.09 -17.07 4.58
C ARG A 77 -0.28 -16.98 3.28
N GLU A 78 0.05 -18.13 2.71
CA GLU A 78 0.81 -18.20 1.46
C GLU A 78 0.01 -17.63 0.28
N ARG A 79 -1.31 -17.86 0.25
CA ARG A 79 -2.16 -17.25 -0.76
C ARG A 79 -2.18 -15.72 -0.63
N VAL A 80 -2.26 -15.18 0.58
CA VAL A 80 -2.18 -13.73 0.81
C VAL A 80 -0.85 -13.17 0.29
N ARG A 81 0.27 -13.84 0.59
CA ARG A 81 1.61 -13.46 0.09
C ARG A 81 1.65 -13.42 -1.44
N GLN A 82 1.06 -14.41 -2.11
CA GLN A 82 0.98 -14.44 -3.57
C GLN A 82 0.15 -13.28 -4.13
N LEU A 83 -0.99 -12.96 -3.51
CA LEU A 83 -1.83 -11.83 -3.89
C LEU A 83 -1.08 -10.51 -3.70
N GLU A 84 -0.39 -10.33 -2.57
CA GLU A 84 0.44 -9.16 -2.27
C GLU A 84 1.52 -8.97 -3.35
N ASN A 85 2.29 -10.02 -3.65
CA ASN A 85 3.36 -9.94 -4.66
C ASN A 85 2.82 -9.60 -6.05
N LYS A 86 1.67 -10.18 -6.45
CA LYS A 86 1.03 -9.87 -7.73
C LYS A 86 0.54 -8.41 -7.78
N ALA A 87 -0.04 -7.92 -6.70
CA ALA A 87 -0.48 -6.54 -6.57
C ALA A 87 0.72 -5.58 -6.67
N LEU A 88 1.76 -5.81 -5.87
CA LEU A 88 2.99 -5.01 -5.88
C LEU A 88 3.66 -4.99 -7.27
N ARG A 89 3.72 -6.13 -7.97
CA ARG A 89 4.27 -6.19 -9.33
C ARG A 89 3.50 -5.30 -10.31
N ARG A 90 2.17 -5.21 -10.18
CA ARG A 90 1.34 -4.32 -11.01
C ARG A 90 1.55 -2.85 -10.64
N LEU A 91 1.68 -2.55 -9.35
CA LEU A 91 1.93 -1.19 -8.85
C LEU A 91 3.31 -0.66 -9.28
N LYS A 92 4.32 -1.53 -9.35
CA LYS A 92 5.68 -1.20 -9.81
C LYS A 92 5.81 -0.98 -11.32
N HIS A 93 4.75 -1.18 -12.09
CA HIS A 93 4.86 -1.06 -13.54
C HIS A 93 5.23 0.37 -13.95
N PRO A 94 6.22 0.59 -14.84
CA PRO A 94 6.74 1.93 -15.13
C PRO A 94 5.68 2.95 -15.54
N SER A 95 4.64 2.52 -16.26
CA SER A 95 3.52 3.41 -16.64
C SER A 95 2.71 3.93 -15.46
N LYS A 96 2.63 3.17 -14.36
CA LYS A 96 1.98 3.59 -13.12
C LYS A 96 2.95 4.40 -12.27
N THR A 97 4.18 3.93 -12.10
CA THR A 97 5.23 4.59 -11.33
C THR A 97 5.50 6.02 -11.82
N ARG A 98 5.49 6.28 -13.13
CA ARG A 98 5.69 7.62 -13.71
C ARG A 98 4.71 8.68 -13.20
N GLN A 99 3.46 8.30 -12.91
CA GLN A 99 2.46 9.25 -12.39
C GLN A 99 2.81 9.79 -11.00
N PHE A 100 3.61 9.04 -10.24
CA PHE A 100 4.03 9.41 -8.90
C PHE A 100 5.40 10.10 -8.87
N GLN A 101 6.21 9.99 -9.93
CA GLN A 101 7.58 10.53 -9.96
C GLN A 101 7.63 12.04 -9.68
N GLN A 102 6.58 12.78 -10.02
CA GLN A 102 6.48 14.22 -9.77
C GLN A 102 6.34 14.61 -8.29
N TYR A 103 6.01 13.66 -7.39
CA TYR A 103 5.84 13.89 -5.95
C TYR A 103 7.05 13.45 -5.11
N PHE A 104 8.09 12.93 -5.75
CA PHE A 104 9.30 12.50 -5.09
C PHE A 104 10.49 13.35 -5.55
N ALA A 105 11.07 14.14 -4.65
CA ALA A 105 12.38 14.75 -4.84
C ALA A 105 13.47 13.67 -5.03
#